data_AF-A0A924M1P7-F1
#
_entry.id   AF-A0A924M1P7-F1
#
_cell.length_a   1.000
_cell.length_b   1.000
_cell.length_c   1.000
_cell.angle_alpha   90.00
_cell.angle_beta   90.00
_cell.angle_gamma   90.00
#
_symmetry.space_group_name_H-M   'P 1'
#
loop_
_entity.id
_entity.type
_entity.pdbx_description
1 polymer ?
#
loop_
_entity_poly.entity_id
_entity_poly.type
_entity_poly.pdbx_seq_one_letter_code
_entity_poly.pdbx_strand_id
1 'polypeptide(L)'
;MTDRFEKFGPFGKDMEQVSHAYFSKLSPRKKRDFLRRELEAGLWIKEQKAKNERPLPSTKLFSLGEIPPRAVRNVVLDVAAQFTDRYSEGRGRQGPLFAAFARAVLETQGVASEVVIGWARYLVPEQTPFEWDYAWLETELEVIDGNSDTLNENPMVPETLIRTPYWGPRERVHDRQLTKIRTVTVEREALELNPDFPIWRKDAQQHALSLLKV
;
A
#
# COMPACT_ATOMS: atom_id res chain seq x y z
N MET A 1 -9.95 30.97 -2.80
CA MET A 1 -10.35 29.56 -2.93
C MET A 1 -9.09 28.73 -2.83
N THR A 2 -8.57 28.58 -1.61
CA THR A 2 -7.27 27.98 -1.34
C THR A 2 -7.46 26.88 -0.30
N ASP A 3 -6.89 25.72 -0.63
CA ASP A 3 -6.57 24.55 0.17
C ASP A 3 -7.53 24.10 1.28
N ARG A 4 -8.37 23.13 0.91
CA ARG A 4 -8.90 22.13 1.85
C ARG A 4 -8.24 20.75 1.71
N PHE A 5 -7.19 20.62 0.90
CA PHE A 5 -6.56 19.32 0.60
C PHE A 5 -5.33 18.99 1.47
N GLU A 6 -4.81 19.90 2.28
CA GLU A 6 -3.55 19.69 3.02
C GLU A 6 -3.68 19.08 4.43
N LYS A 7 -4.88 18.70 4.91
CA LYS A 7 -5.06 18.34 6.33
C LYS A 7 -5.19 16.86 6.67
N PHE A 8 -5.22 15.99 5.66
CA PHE A 8 -5.38 14.56 5.86
C PHE A 8 -4.54 13.79 4.84
N GLY A 9 -3.23 13.69 5.11
CA GLY A 9 -2.47 12.58 4.55
C GLY A 9 -3.07 11.25 5.05
N PRO A 10 -2.93 10.12 4.33
CA PRO A 10 -3.48 8.81 4.69
C PRO A 10 -2.84 8.18 5.95
N PHE A 11 -2.06 8.98 6.66
CA PHE A 11 -1.28 8.62 7.81
C PHE A 11 -1.57 9.67 8.89
N GLY A 12 -2.25 9.26 9.97
CA GLY A 12 -2.50 10.13 11.11
C GLY A 12 -1.22 10.80 11.65
N LYS A 13 -1.39 11.85 12.46
CA LYS A 13 -0.31 12.73 12.99
C LYS A 13 0.95 12.04 13.51
N ASP A 14 0.89 10.78 13.91
CA ASP A 14 2.01 10.01 14.48
C ASP A 14 2.98 9.48 13.41
N MET A 15 2.54 9.36 12.16
CA MET A 15 3.30 8.74 11.06
C MET A 15 4.03 9.78 10.19
N GLU A 16 3.43 10.96 10.01
CA GLU A 16 4.15 12.15 9.53
C GLU A 16 5.40 12.44 10.39
N GLN A 17 5.34 12.10 11.69
CA GLN A 17 6.45 12.28 12.63
C GLN A 17 7.64 11.34 12.38
N VAL A 18 7.45 10.10 11.91
CA VAL A 18 8.56 9.15 11.67
C VAL A 18 9.35 9.55 10.42
N SER A 19 8.64 9.85 9.32
CA SER A 19 9.25 10.41 8.11
C SER A 19 9.96 11.76 8.41
N HIS A 20 9.34 12.62 9.22
CA HIS A 20 9.98 13.84 9.73
C HIS A 20 11.21 13.57 10.60
N ALA A 21 11.20 12.55 11.46
CA ALA A 21 12.32 12.21 12.33
C ALA A 21 13.54 11.70 11.55
N TYR A 22 13.33 10.96 10.47
CA TYR A 22 14.40 10.56 9.56
C TYR A 22 14.88 11.76 8.71
N PHE A 23 13.95 12.48 8.08
CA PHE A 23 14.26 13.62 7.23
C PHE A 23 14.97 14.75 8.00
N SER A 24 14.56 15.03 9.24
CA SER A 24 15.16 16.07 10.09
C SER A 24 16.63 15.81 10.38
N LYS A 25 17.04 14.54 10.51
CA LYS A 25 18.42 14.09 10.74
C LYS A 25 19.31 14.14 9.48
N LEU A 26 18.75 14.36 8.29
CA LEU A 26 19.52 14.46 7.07
C LEU A 26 20.31 15.78 6.98
N SER A 27 21.55 15.69 6.49
CA SER A 27 22.33 16.89 6.12
C SER A 27 21.59 17.74 5.06
N PRO A 28 21.84 19.06 4.96
CA PRO A 28 21.20 19.91 3.95
C PRO A 28 21.35 19.41 2.50
N ARG A 29 22.50 18.82 2.17
CA ARG A 29 22.71 18.20 0.85
C ARG A 29 21.77 17.00 0.64
N LYS A 30 21.76 16.07 1.59
CA LYS A 30 20.88 14.88 1.56
C LYS A 30 19.38 15.25 1.53
N LYS A 31 18.98 16.33 2.21
CA LYS A 31 17.61 16.85 2.15
C LYS A 31 17.24 17.33 0.75
N ARG A 32 18.11 18.10 0.10
CA ARG A 32 17.90 18.55 -1.29
C ARG A 32 17.85 17.37 -2.27
N ASP A 33 18.77 16.41 -2.13
CA ASP A 33 18.80 15.22 -2.97
C ASP A 33 17.52 14.38 -2.79
N PHE A 34 17.02 14.24 -1.55
CA PHE A 34 15.73 13.61 -1.27
C PHE A 34 14.58 14.34 -1.96
N LEU A 35 14.41 15.64 -1.74
CA LEU A 35 13.32 16.43 -2.33
C LEU A 35 13.33 16.40 -3.87
N ARG A 36 14.52 16.34 -4.47
CA ARG A 36 14.64 16.16 -5.93
C ARG A 36 14.09 14.80 -6.37
N ARG A 37 14.51 13.71 -5.71
CA ARG A 37 14.03 12.35 -6.05
C ARG A 37 12.53 12.20 -5.79
N GLU A 38 11.99 12.87 -4.79
CA GLU A 38 10.54 12.96 -4.53
C GLU A 38 9.79 13.55 -5.71
N LEU A 39 10.28 14.68 -6.22
CA LEU A 39 9.69 15.34 -7.39
C LEU A 39 9.80 14.45 -8.64
N GLU A 40 10.97 13.86 -8.88
CA GLU A 40 11.21 12.94 -10.00
C GLU A 40 10.25 11.74 -9.94
N ALA A 41 10.09 11.11 -8.77
CA ALA A 41 9.15 10.00 -8.57
C ALA A 41 7.70 10.42 -8.85
N GLY A 42 7.27 11.58 -8.34
CA GLY A 42 5.92 12.12 -8.59
C GLY A 42 5.64 12.38 -10.07
N LEU A 43 6.62 12.94 -10.80
CA LEU A 43 6.50 13.17 -12.25
C LEU A 43 6.43 11.85 -13.02
N TRP A 44 7.25 10.87 -12.65
CA TRP A 44 7.23 9.54 -13.26
C TRP A 44 5.89 8.83 -13.06
N ILE A 45 5.33 8.86 -11.84
CA ILE A 45 4.00 8.31 -11.56
C ILE A 45 2.92 9.00 -12.39
N LYS A 46 2.98 10.34 -12.48
CA LYS A 46 2.03 11.13 -13.27
C LYS A 46 2.08 10.74 -14.76
N GLU A 47 3.27 10.53 -15.30
CA GLU A 47 3.46 10.09 -16.68
C GLU A 47 2.88 8.69 -16.91
N GLN A 48 3.17 7.72 -16.03
CA GLN A 48 2.59 6.38 -16.12
C GLN A 48 1.07 6.39 -16.05
N LYS A 49 0.49 7.21 -15.17
CA LYS A 49 -0.97 7.37 -15.06
C LYS A 49 -1.56 7.96 -16.34
N ALA A 50 -0.92 8.97 -16.92
CA ALA A 50 -1.36 9.58 -18.18
C ALA A 50 -1.34 8.58 -19.36
N LYS A 51 -0.41 7.62 -19.34
CA LYS A 51 -0.29 6.57 -20.36
C LYS A 51 -1.06 5.29 -20.04
N ASN A 52 -1.68 5.18 -18.85
CA ASN A 52 -2.30 3.96 -18.35
C ASN A 52 -1.33 2.75 -18.29
N GLU A 53 -0.07 3.01 -17.93
CA GLU A 53 1.02 2.02 -17.88
C GLU A 53 1.39 1.61 -16.44
N ARG A 54 0.52 1.92 -15.47
CA ARG A 54 0.74 1.58 -14.07
C ARG A 54 0.75 0.05 -13.89
N PRO A 55 1.78 -0.52 -13.24
CA PRO A 55 1.90 -1.97 -13.14
C PRO A 55 0.84 -2.58 -12.21
N LEU A 56 0.23 -3.68 -12.62
CA LEU A 56 -0.74 -4.39 -11.79
C LEU A 56 -0.03 -5.36 -10.83
N PRO A 57 -0.35 -5.37 -9.52
CA PRO A 57 0.37 -6.21 -8.56
C PRO A 57 0.21 -7.71 -8.82
N SER A 58 -0.91 -8.12 -9.41
CA SER A 58 -1.17 -9.53 -9.77
C SER A 58 -0.09 -10.11 -10.69
N THR A 59 0.55 -9.28 -11.52
CA THR A 59 1.61 -9.70 -12.46
C THR A 59 2.85 -10.24 -11.78
N LYS A 60 3.12 -9.82 -10.54
CA LYS A 60 4.28 -10.23 -9.74
C LYS A 60 3.87 -10.99 -8.48
N LEU A 61 2.59 -11.33 -8.31
CA LEU A 61 2.09 -11.91 -7.06
C LEU A 61 2.73 -13.27 -6.76
N PHE A 62 3.47 -13.33 -5.66
CA PHE A 62 3.86 -14.58 -5.01
C PHE A 62 2.72 -15.05 -4.12
N SER A 63 2.02 -16.08 -4.58
CA SER A 63 0.76 -16.53 -4.00
C SER A 63 0.88 -17.96 -3.49
N LEU A 64 0.83 -18.12 -2.18
CA LEU A 64 0.74 -19.42 -1.50
C LEU A 64 -0.61 -19.62 -0.82
N GLY A 65 -1.44 -18.59 -0.76
CA GLY A 65 -2.78 -18.72 -0.17
C GLY A 65 -3.71 -19.59 -1.01
N GLU A 66 -4.84 -19.94 -0.43
CA GLU A 66 -5.83 -20.83 -1.05
C GLU A 66 -7.20 -20.16 -1.20
N ILE A 67 -7.55 -19.27 -0.27
CA ILE A 67 -8.88 -18.67 -0.18
C ILE A 67 -8.77 -17.14 -0.22
N PRO A 68 -9.41 -16.46 -1.18
CA PRO A 68 -10.20 -17.00 -2.28
C PRO A 68 -9.32 -17.57 -3.42
N PRO A 69 -9.92 -18.20 -4.46
CA PRO A 69 -9.18 -18.69 -5.61
C PRO A 69 -8.29 -17.62 -6.25
N ARG A 70 -7.16 -18.02 -6.86
CA ARG A 70 -6.15 -17.09 -7.40
C ARG A 70 -6.73 -16.02 -8.33
N ALA A 71 -7.71 -16.35 -9.17
CA ALA A 71 -8.36 -15.38 -10.04
C ALA A 71 -9.03 -14.24 -9.26
N VAL A 72 -9.70 -14.56 -8.15
CA VAL A 72 -10.33 -13.58 -7.25
C VAL A 72 -9.28 -12.74 -6.56
N ARG A 73 -8.19 -13.36 -6.08
CA ARG A 73 -7.07 -12.64 -5.45
C ARG A 73 -6.42 -11.63 -6.38
N ASN A 74 -6.23 -11.99 -7.64
CA ASN A 74 -5.74 -11.07 -8.66
C ASN A 74 -6.67 -9.86 -8.79
N VAL A 75 -7.99 -10.08 -8.89
CA VAL A 75 -8.97 -8.99 -8.97
C VAL A 75 -8.92 -8.11 -7.72
N VAL A 76 -8.85 -8.69 -6.52
CA VAL A 76 -8.72 -7.94 -5.26
C VAL A 76 -7.55 -6.97 -5.32
N LEU A 77 -6.35 -7.46 -5.67
CA LEU A 77 -5.15 -6.64 -5.69
C LEU A 77 -5.16 -5.60 -6.81
N ASP A 78 -5.65 -5.96 -7.99
CA ASP A 78 -5.66 -5.08 -9.15
C ASP A 78 -6.71 -3.98 -9.01
N VAL A 79 -7.87 -4.27 -8.44
CA VAL A 79 -8.89 -3.25 -8.12
C VAL A 79 -8.38 -2.31 -7.04
N ALA A 80 -7.79 -2.85 -5.96
CA ALA A 80 -7.19 -2.02 -4.92
C ALA A 80 -6.13 -1.07 -5.50
N ALA A 81 -5.23 -1.59 -6.34
CA ALA A 81 -4.25 -0.79 -7.07
C ALA A 81 -4.88 0.33 -7.91
N GLN A 82 -5.87 -0.01 -8.74
CA GLN A 82 -6.54 0.95 -9.62
C GLN A 82 -7.20 2.09 -8.84
N PHE A 83 -7.84 1.78 -7.71
CA PHE A 83 -8.51 2.78 -6.89
C PHE A 83 -7.53 3.65 -6.10
N THR A 84 -6.46 3.06 -5.57
CA THR A 84 -5.36 3.83 -4.95
C THR A 84 -4.68 4.74 -5.98
N ASP A 85 -4.51 4.30 -7.22
CA ASP A 85 -3.89 5.11 -8.28
C ASP A 85 -4.68 6.36 -8.70
N ARG A 86 -5.94 6.51 -8.27
CA ARG A 86 -6.73 7.73 -8.49
C ARG A 86 -6.18 8.95 -7.74
N TYR A 87 -5.38 8.72 -6.70
CA TYR A 87 -4.71 9.80 -5.98
C TYR A 87 -3.58 10.41 -6.79
N SER A 88 -3.18 11.64 -6.46
CA SER A 88 -2.00 12.26 -7.08
C SER A 88 -0.72 11.52 -6.70
N GLU A 89 -0.67 10.97 -5.49
CA GLU A 89 0.47 10.24 -4.96
C GLU A 89 0.56 8.82 -5.55
N GLY A 90 1.75 8.23 -5.50
CA GLY A 90 1.97 6.84 -5.86
C GLY A 90 1.41 5.88 -4.81
N ARG A 91 1.13 4.64 -5.21
CA ARG A 91 0.67 3.58 -4.30
C ARG A 91 1.69 3.29 -3.19
N GLY A 92 2.99 3.51 -3.43
CA GLY A 92 4.04 3.32 -2.42
C GLY A 92 3.88 4.23 -1.19
N ARG A 93 3.07 5.29 -1.28
CA ARG A 93 2.72 6.19 -0.17
C ARG A 93 1.35 5.93 0.42
N GLN A 94 0.61 4.97 -0.10
CA GLN A 94 -0.80 4.79 0.23
C GLN A 94 -1.11 3.36 0.64
N GLY A 95 -0.16 2.70 1.29
CA GLY A 95 -0.31 1.33 1.81
C GLY A 95 -1.60 1.10 2.60
N PRO A 96 -1.95 1.95 3.59
CA PRO A 96 -3.19 1.79 4.36
C PRO A 96 -4.45 1.86 3.49
N LEU A 97 -4.46 2.79 2.52
CA LEU A 97 -5.57 2.97 1.61
C LEU A 97 -5.71 1.79 0.63
N PHE A 98 -4.59 1.30 0.10
CA PHE A 98 -4.56 0.09 -0.72
C PHE A 98 -5.13 -1.11 0.06
N ALA A 99 -4.65 -1.31 1.29
CA ALA A 99 -5.13 -2.38 2.16
C ALA A 99 -6.64 -2.25 2.42
N ALA A 100 -7.13 -1.03 2.67
CA ALA A 100 -8.56 -0.78 2.88
C ALA A 100 -9.41 -1.09 1.63
N PHE A 101 -8.96 -0.74 0.43
CA PHE A 101 -9.66 -1.13 -0.80
C PHE A 101 -9.64 -2.65 -1.02
N ALA A 102 -8.50 -3.31 -0.78
CA ALA A 102 -8.42 -4.75 -0.88
C ALA A 102 -9.34 -5.46 0.14
N ARG A 103 -9.44 -4.96 1.38
CA ARG A 103 -10.45 -5.41 2.36
C ARG A 103 -11.87 -5.26 1.82
N ALA A 104 -12.19 -4.08 1.26
CA ALA A 104 -13.52 -3.83 0.73
C ALA A 104 -13.93 -4.84 -0.34
N VAL A 105 -13.00 -5.20 -1.23
CA VAL A 105 -13.25 -6.22 -2.25
C VAL A 105 -13.37 -7.61 -1.64
N LEU A 106 -12.51 -7.98 -0.68
CA LEU A 106 -12.58 -9.28 0.02
C LEU A 106 -13.91 -9.52 0.74
N GLU A 107 -14.49 -8.47 1.33
CA GLU A 107 -15.80 -8.57 1.98
C GLU A 107 -16.91 -8.97 1.01
N THR A 108 -16.85 -8.55 -0.26
CA THR A 108 -17.81 -9.00 -1.29
C THR A 108 -17.73 -10.51 -1.55
N GLN A 109 -16.60 -11.12 -1.19
CA GLN A 109 -16.34 -12.55 -1.30
C GLN A 109 -16.56 -13.29 0.03
N GLY A 110 -17.08 -12.60 1.05
CA GLY A 110 -17.30 -13.17 2.38
C GLY A 110 -16.02 -13.44 3.17
N VAL A 111 -14.89 -12.87 2.77
CA VAL A 111 -13.59 -13.07 3.44
C VAL A 111 -13.35 -11.94 4.44
N ALA A 112 -13.39 -12.29 5.73
CA ALA A 112 -13.04 -11.36 6.81
C ALA A 112 -11.54 -11.04 6.78
N SER A 113 -11.21 -9.75 6.90
CA SER A 113 -9.83 -9.28 6.94
C SER A 113 -9.67 -7.98 7.73
N GLU A 114 -8.50 -7.78 8.30
CA GLU A 114 -8.12 -6.58 9.05
C GLU A 114 -7.04 -5.81 8.29
N VAL A 115 -7.23 -4.48 8.16
CA VAL A 115 -6.14 -3.59 7.74
C VAL A 115 -5.21 -3.41 8.92
N VAL A 116 -3.96 -3.85 8.77
CA VAL A 116 -2.93 -3.79 9.80
C VAL A 116 -1.95 -2.67 9.48
N ILE A 117 -1.60 -1.90 10.51
CA ILE A 117 -0.53 -0.91 10.49
C ILE A 117 0.59 -1.41 11.38
N GLY A 118 1.82 -1.36 10.87
CA GLY A 118 2.98 -1.80 11.62
C GLY A 118 4.29 -1.51 10.93
N TRP A 119 5.31 -2.33 11.20
CA TRP A 119 6.62 -2.22 10.58
C TRP A 119 6.91 -3.40 9.67
N ALA A 120 7.58 -3.14 8.55
CA ALA A 120 8.19 -4.15 7.70
C ALA A 120 9.71 -4.04 7.78
N ARG A 121 10.37 -5.10 8.25
CA ARG A 121 11.82 -5.25 8.25
C ARG A 121 12.24 -6.14 7.08
N TYR A 122 12.83 -5.53 6.08
CA TYR A 122 13.26 -6.20 4.86
C TYR A 122 14.65 -6.81 5.02
N LEU A 123 14.74 -8.10 4.73
CA LEU A 123 15.99 -8.85 4.84
C LEU A 123 16.69 -8.82 3.48
N VAL A 124 17.85 -8.18 3.41
CA VAL A 124 18.70 -8.16 2.20
C VAL A 124 20.00 -8.85 2.58
N PRO A 125 20.41 -9.92 1.86
CA PRO A 125 21.71 -10.55 2.10
C PRO A 125 22.83 -9.51 2.02
N GLU A 126 23.76 -9.57 2.97
CA GLU A 126 24.97 -8.74 3.01
C GLU A 126 24.74 -7.22 3.14
N GLN A 127 23.50 -6.78 3.41
CA GLN A 127 23.17 -5.37 3.63
C GLN A 127 22.45 -5.18 4.98
N THR A 128 22.56 -3.97 5.52
CA THR A 128 21.78 -3.58 6.69
C THR A 128 20.29 -3.71 6.38
N PRO A 129 19.50 -4.39 7.22
CA PRO A 129 18.06 -4.50 7.04
C PRO A 129 17.42 -3.12 6.92
N PHE A 130 16.53 -2.98 5.95
CA PHE A 130 15.75 -1.76 5.76
C PHE A 130 14.42 -1.92 6.49
N GLU A 131 14.10 -0.98 7.37
CA GLU A 131 12.86 -0.97 8.14
C GLU A 131 11.99 0.22 7.74
N TRP A 132 10.70 -0.04 7.61
CA TRP A 132 9.76 0.96 7.14
C TRP A 132 8.36 0.76 7.74
N ASP A 133 7.68 1.87 7.99
CA ASP A 133 6.27 1.89 8.39
C ASP A 133 5.36 1.40 7.27
N TYR A 134 4.61 0.33 7.51
CA TYR A 134 3.92 -0.38 6.45
C TYR A 134 2.51 -0.80 6.84
N ALA A 135 1.72 -1.11 5.81
CA ALA A 135 0.37 -1.60 5.96
C ALA A 135 0.11 -2.80 5.05
N TRP A 136 -0.60 -3.77 5.58
CA TRP A 136 -0.98 -5.01 4.90
C TRP A 136 -2.35 -5.46 5.40
N LEU A 137 -2.89 -6.53 4.84
CA LEU A 137 -4.09 -7.19 5.38
C LEU A 137 -3.72 -8.49 6.08
N GLU A 138 -4.45 -8.79 7.14
CA GLU A 138 -4.44 -10.11 7.77
C GLU A 138 -5.85 -10.70 7.68
N THR A 139 -5.95 -11.95 7.24
CA THR A 139 -7.10 -12.80 7.50
C THR A 139 -6.78 -13.67 8.73
N GLU A 140 -7.68 -14.58 9.11
CA GLU A 140 -7.40 -15.55 10.17
C GLU A 140 -6.15 -16.41 9.87
N LEU A 141 -5.89 -16.71 8.59
CA LEU A 141 -4.87 -17.68 8.17
C LEU A 141 -3.73 -17.07 7.35
N GLU A 142 -3.96 -15.92 6.73
CA GLU A 142 -3.09 -15.41 5.68
C GLU A 142 -2.74 -13.93 5.87
N VAL A 143 -1.55 -13.57 5.38
CA VAL A 143 -1.10 -12.20 5.18
C VAL A 143 -1.25 -11.86 3.70
N ILE A 144 -1.71 -10.64 3.43
CA ILE A 144 -1.82 -10.08 2.09
C ILE A 144 -1.08 -8.76 2.04
N ASP A 145 0.07 -8.77 1.37
CA ASP A 145 0.90 -7.61 1.08
C ASP A 145 0.94 -7.41 -0.44
N GLY A 146 -0.13 -6.81 -0.96
CA GLY A 146 -0.33 -6.66 -2.41
C GLY A 146 0.34 -5.45 -3.04
N ASN A 147 1.00 -4.58 -2.28
CA ASN A 147 1.45 -3.27 -2.77
C ASN A 147 2.96 -3.07 -2.72
N SER A 148 3.69 -4.09 -2.29
CA SER A 148 5.12 -3.93 -2.00
C SER A 148 6.02 -3.77 -3.23
N ASP A 149 5.52 -4.12 -4.42
CA ASP A 149 6.17 -3.84 -5.70
C ASP A 149 6.30 -2.35 -6.00
N THR A 150 5.53 -1.50 -5.30
CA THR A 150 5.54 -0.05 -5.46
C THR A 150 6.37 0.71 -4.43
N LEU A 151 7.04 0.01 -3.50
CA LEU A 151 7.82 0.69 -2.45
C LEU A 151 8.91 1.61 -3.00
N ASN A 152 9.50 1.26 -4.15
CA ASN A 152 10.53 2.07 -4.79
C ASN A 152 9.98 3.39 -5.39
N GLU A 153 8.66 3.60 -5.40
CA GLU A 153 8.05 4.92 -5.61
C GLU A 153 8.38 5.91 -4.49
N ASN A 154 8.83 5.41 -3.33
CA ASN A 154 9.30 6.24 -2.25
C ASN A 154 10.84 6.35 -2.28
N PRO A 155 11.40 7.55 -2.53
CA PRO A 155 12.83 7.81 -2.53
C PRO A 155 13.63 7.39 -1.29
N MET A 156 12.99 7.25 -0.12
CA MET A 156 13.67 6.72 1.06
C MET A 156 13.90 5.21 1.00
N VAL A 157 13.18 4.50 0.13
CA VAL A 157 13.35 3.07 -0.09
C VAL A 157 14.57 2.87 -1.00
N PRO A 158 15.54 1.99 -0.61
CA PRO A 158 16.67 1.67 -1.48
C PRO A 158 16.21 1.07 -2.80
N GLU A 159 16.76 1.52 -3.93
CA GLU A 159 16.39 0.98 -5.26
C GLU A 159 16.78 -0.49 -5.43
N THR A 160 17.76 -0.97 -4.65
CA THR A 160 18.19 -2.37 -4.58
C THR A 160 17.18 -3.28 -3.86
N LEU A 161 16.15 -2.71 -3.26
CA LEU A 161 15.10 -3.41 -2.53
C LEU A 161 14.12 -4.06 -3.53
N ILE A 162 14.38 -5.32 -3.93
CA ILE A 162 13.47 -6.08 -4.80
C ILE A 162 12.39 -6.74 -3.95
N ARG A 163 11.12 -6.36 -4.15
CA ARG A 163 10.00 -6.87 -3.34
C ARG A 163 8.89 -7.42 -4.20
N THR A 164 8.35 -8.51 -3.72
CA THR A 164 7.31 -9.25 -4.41
C THR A 164 6.01 -9.10 -3.63
N PRO A 165 4.90 -8.73 -4.27
CA PRO A 165 3.59 -8.79 -3.66
C PRO A 165 3.33 -10.21 -3.15
N TYR A 166 2.76 -10.33 -1.96
CA TYR A 166 2.62 -11.59 -1.25
C TYR A 166 1.17 -11.84 -0.85
N TRP A 167 0.72 -13.08 -0.99
CA TRP A 167 -0.54 -13.55 -0.43
C TRP A 167 -0.41 -15.00 0.02
N GLY A 168 -0.48 -15.26 1.33
CA GLY A 168 -0.44 -16.61 1.89
C GLY A 168 -0.12 -16.63 3.38
N PRO A 169 0.27 -17.79 3.94
CA PRO A 169 0.53 -17.94 5.37
C PRO A 169 1.64 -17.01 5.87
N ARG A 170 1.50 -16.46 7.08
CA ARG A 170 2.44 -15.46 7.62
C ARG A 170 3.87 -15.98 7.72
N GLU A 171 4.01 -17.22 8.17
CA GLU A 171 5.29 -17.90 8.39
C GLU A 171 6.05 -18.23 7.10
N ARG A 172 5.40 -18.06 5.94
CA ARG A 172 5.98 -18.29 4.61
C ARG A 172 6.38 -17.00 3.88
N VAL A 173 6.22 -15.84 4.52
CA VAL A 173 6.80 -14.58 4.02
C VAL A 173 8.33 -14.70 4.06
N HIS A 174 9.00 -14.51 2.92
CA HIS A 174 10.40 -14.91 2.76
C HIS A 174 11.40 -13.74 2.71
N ASP A 175 10.98 -12.54 2.34
CA ASP A 175 11.86 -11.38 2.10
C ASP A 175 11.69 -10.23 3.11
N ARG A 176 10.75 -10.37 4.06
CA ARG A 176 10.50 -9.39 5.11
C ARG A 176 9.91 -10.02 6.36
N GLN A 177 10.10 -9.35 7.48
CA GLN A 177 9.40 -9.61 8.74
C GLN A 177 8.38 -8.51 8.97
N LEU A 178 7.16 -8.89 9.33
CA LEU A 178 6.08 -7.96 9.62
C LEU A 178 5.82 -7.92 11.13
N THR A 179 5.66 -6.72 11.67
CA THR A 179 5.37 -6.50 13.09
C THR A 179 4.13 -5.62 13.22
N LYS A 180 3.01 -6.22 13.61
CA LYS A 180 1.73 -5.53 13.84
C LYS A 180 1.84 -4.58 15.03
N ILE A 181 1.39 -3.33 14.85
CA ILE A 181 1.24 -2.35 15.92
C ILE A 181 -0.25 -2.18 16.26
N ARG A 182 -1.07 -1.97 15.24
CA ARG A 182 -2.51 -1.70 15.39
C ARG A 182 -3.28 -2.10 14.13
N THR A 183 -4.59 -1.99 14.19
CA THR A 183 -5.49 -2.16 13.05
C THR A 183 -6.27 -0.89 12.75
N VAL A 184 -6.78 -0.77 11.52
CA VAL A 184 -7.75 0.25 11.13
C VAL A 184 -9.10 -0.44 10.96
N THR A 185 -10.07 -0.11 11.82
CA THR A 185 -11.44 -0.64 11.71
C THR A 185 -12.20 0.04 10.58
N VAL A 186 -13.30 -0.55 10.13
CA VAL A 186 -14.13 0.02 9.05
C VAL A 186 -14.67 1.41 9.43
N GLU A 187 -15.06 1.60 10.69
CA GLU A 187 -15.60 2.85 11.22
C GLU A 187 -14.54 3.97 11.24
N ARG A 188 -13.25 3.60 11.26
CA ARG A 188 -12.13 4.53 11.32
C ARG A 188 -11.55 4.84 9.95
N GLU A 189 -11.93 4.14 8.88
CA GLU A 189 -11.41 4.37 7.53
C GLU A 189 -11.65 5.82 7.05
N ALA A 190 -12.85 6.34 7.27
CA ALA A 190 -13.20 7.69 6.84
C ALA A 190 -12.39 8.77 7.59
N LEU A 191 -12.10 8.52 8.87
CA LEU A 191 -11.37 9.45 9.72
C LEU A 191 -9.86 9.38 9.49
N GLU A 192 -9.32 8.19 9.28
CA GLU A 192 -7.86 7.96 9.22
C GLU A 192 -7.29 7.93 7.81
N LEU A 193 -8.07 7.49 6.82
CA LEU A 193 -7.58 7.29 5.46
C LEU A 193 -8.05 8.41 4.54
N ASN A 194 -9.38 8.57 4.45
CA ASN A 194 -9.97 9.62 3.65
C ASN A 194 -11.47 9.81 3.95
N PRO A 195 -11.97 11.06 4.13
CA PRO A 195 -13.38 11.31 4.38
C PRO A 195 -14.34 10.72 3.34
N ASP A 196 -13.92 10.65 2.08
CA ASP A 196 -14.73 10.13 0.97
C ASP A 196 -14.59 8.61 0.79
N PHE A 197 -13.77 7.94 1.60
CA PHE A 197 -13.53 6.50 1.50
C PHE A 197 -14.82 5.66 1.51
N PRO A 198 -15.86 5.95 2.33
CA PRO A 198 -17.11 5.18 2.29
C PRO A 198 -17.81 5.17 0.92
N ILE A 199 -17.65 6.23 0.12
CA ILE A 199 -18.21 6.30 -1.24
C ILE A 199 -17.36 5.41 -2.15
N TRP A 200 -16.04 5.63 -2.17
CA TRP A 200 -15.15 4.87 -3.05
C TRP A 200 -15.08 3.39 -2.71
N ARG A 201 -15.28 3.05 -1.44
CA ARG A 201 -15.43 1.67 -0.98
C ARG A 201 -16.51 0.95 -1.77
N LYS A 202 -17.69 1.59 -1.91
CA LYS A 202 -18.81 1.03 -2.67
C LYS A 202 -18.48 0.92 -4.16
N ASP A 203 -17.85 1.95 -4.72
CA ASP A 203 -17.43 1.94 -6.12
C ASP A 203 -16.43 0.80 -6.41
N ALA A 204 -15.46 0.57 -5.51
CA ALA A 204 -14.48 -0.50 -5.63
C ALA A 204 -15.15 -1.88 -5.55
N GLN A 205 -16.11 -2.05 -4.63
CA GLN A 205 -16.90 -3.27 -4.52
C GLN A 205 -17.71 -3.56 -5.78
N GLN A 206 -18.42 -2.55 -6.31
CA GLN A 206 -19.20 -2.70 -7.54
C GLN A 206 -18.33 -3.02 -8.75
N HIS A 207 -17.19 -2.34 -8.88
CA HIS A 207 -16.22 -2.60 -9.95
C HIS A 207 -15.69 -4.03 -9.86
N ALA A 208 -15.27 -4.48 -8.67
CA ALA A 208 -14.78 -5.84 -8.47
C ALA A 208 -15.84 -6.89 -8.81
N LEU A 209 -17.09 -6.71 -8.36
CA LEU A 209 -18.20 -7.62 -8.69
C LEU A 209 -18.40 -7.73 -10.21
N SER A 210 -18.30 -6.62 -10.95
CA SER A 210 -18.42 -6.63 -12.41
C SER A 210 -17.32 -7.44 -13.11
N LEU A 211 -16.10 -7.45 -12.55
CA LEU A 211 -14.96 -8.20 -13.09
C LEU A 211 -15.04 -9.69 -12.74
N LEU A 212 -15.63 -10.03 -11.60
CA LEU A 212 -15.76 -11.40 -11.11
C LEU A 212 -16.92 -12.18 -11.77
N LYS A 213 -17.74 -11.51 -12.60
CA LYS A 213 -18.93 -12.09 -13.26
C LYS A 213 -19.85 -12.82 -12.27
N VAL A 214 -20.08 -12.18 -11.11
CA VAL A 214 -21.09 -12.61 -10.14
C VAL A 214 -22.44 -12.02 -10.53
#